data_AF-A0A0F8Z2N4-F1
#
_entry.id   AF-A0A0F8Z2N4-F1
#
_cell.length_a   1.000
_cell.length_b   1.000
_cell.length_c   1.000
_cell.angle_alpha   90.00
_cell.angle_beta   90.00
_cell.angle_gamma   90.00
#
_symmetry.space_group_name_H-M   'P 1'
#
loop_
_entity.id
_entity.type
_entity.pdbx_description
1 polymer ?
#
loop_
_entity_poly.entity_id
_entity_poly.type
_entity_poly.pdbx_seq_one_letter_code
_entity_poly.pdbx_strand_id
1 'polypeptide(L)'
;MAATETAICNLSLQRMGQALIDDIDGTSVNEQKCNNIYDQVRDETLVDGPELGWKFAKRTVHCIQRESFTITAFASASATTTTVTATHTLLAGDRVVIDGTTSYDGTYVVVSVSTTVSFVITIAFVADDATGTAKWTSEEYGYRYAIPTSKKIVATTVGGIELTDWVEWGVYVLTNLEDTEVNMDIIQAITTVTLFPEHFVKVLVLKMAIELHYSMTQDLNAVKQLEFDLDRAMPKAIAMDERKKFVKESSSSWVDIGHTQEIIE
;
A
#
# COMPACT_ATOMS: atom_id res chain seq x y z
N MET A 1 -17.78 -15.84 14.57
CA MET A 1 -17.91 -14.43 14.97
C MET A 1 -17.91 -13.58 13.73
N ALA A 2 -18.77 -12.54 13.70
CA ALA A 2 -19.18 -11.69 12.58
C ALA A 2 -18.62 -12.10 11.19
N ALA A 3 -19.41 -12.85 10.42
CA ALA A 3 -19.01 -13.30 9.09
C ALA A 3 -19.20 -12.23 7.99
N THR A 4 -19.88 -11.12 8.31
CA THR A 4 -20.33 -10.10 7.35
C THR A 4 -20.18 -8.69 7.92
N GLU A 5 -20.15 -7.70 7.04
CA GLU A 5 -20.10 -6.27 7.38
C GLU A 5 -21.32 -5.86 8.22
N THR A 6 -22.51 -6.34 7.83
CA THR A 6 -23.76 -6.18 8.59
C THR A 6 -23.64 -6.67 10.03
N ALA A 7 -22.96 -7.80 10.26
CA ALA A 7 -22.77 -8.32 11.61
C ALA A 7 -21.87 -7.41 12.46
N ILE A 8 -20.84 -6.81 11.88
CA ILE A 8 -19.97 -5.82 12.55
C ILE A 8 -20.76 -4.55 12.89
N CYS A 9 -21.58 -4.08 11.95
CA CYS A 9 -22.46 -2.92 12.18
C CYS A 9 -23.46 -3.21 13.31
N ASN A 10 -24.10 -4.37 13.30
CA ASN A 10 -25.04 -4.79 14.34
C ASN A 10 -24.38 -4.89 15.72
N LEU A 11 -23.16 -5.41 15.81
CA LEU A 11 -22.41 -5.42 17.08
C LEU A 11 -22.14 -4.00 17.59
N SER A 12 -21.90 -3.05 16.68
CA SER A 12 -21.71 -1.65 17.01
C SER A 12 -23.01 -1.03 17.51
N LEU A 13 -24.11 -1.18 16.76
CA LEU A 13 -25.45 -0.68 17.10
C LEU A 13 -25.97 -1.24 18.44
N GLN A 14 -25.68 -2.52 18.75
CA GLN A 14 -26.05 -3.13 20.03
C GLN A 14 -25.41 -2.42 21.23
N ARG A 15 -24.15 -1.97 21.10
CA ARG A 15 -23.48 -1.22 22.17
C ARG A 15 -24.13 0.13 22.44
N MET A 16 -24.83 0.66 21.45
CA MET A 16 -25.54 1.93 21.50
C MET A 16 -27.00 1.78 21.93
N GLY A 17 -27.50 0.54 22.05
CA GLY A 17 -28.93 0.26 22.26
C GLY A 17 -29.82 0.61 21.06
N GLN A 18 -29.26 0.68 19.85
CA GLN A 18 -30.00 0.98 18.62
C GLN A 18 -30.62 -0.29 18.01
N ALA A 19 -31.64 -0.10 17.17
CA ALA A 19 -32.24 -1.19 16.40
C ALA A 19 -31.21 -1.80 15.43
N LEU A 20 -31.22 -3.13 15.33
CA LEU A 20 -30.41 -3.88 14.38
C LEU A 20 -30.86 -3.63 12.95
N ILE A 21 -29.94 -3.83 12.02
CA ILE A 21 -30.16 -3.76 10.58
C ILE A 21 -30.12 -5.15 9.96
N ASP A 22 -30.84 -5.32 8.86
CA ASP A 22 -30.87 -6.58 8.10
C ASP A 22 -29.77 -6.61 7.04
N ASP A 23 -29.47 -5.46 6.42
CA ASP A 23 -28.48 -5.33 5.35
C ASP A 23 -27.78 -3.96 5.40
N ILE A 24 -26.45 -3.93 5.35
CA ILE A 24 -25.69 -2.66 5.36
C ILE A 24 -25.97 -1.83 4.11
N ASP A 25 -26.28 -2.46 2.99
CA ASP A 25 -26.64 -1.81 1.73
C ASP A 25 -28.13 -1.46 1.63
N GLY A 26 -28.85 -1.60 2.74
CA GLY A 26 -30.25 -1.23 2.85
C GLY A 26 -30.50 0.28 2.77
N THR A 27 -31.76 0.67 2.95
CA THR A 27 -32.24 2.04 2.72
C THR A 27 -32.71 2.76 3.97
N SER A 28 -32.75 2.07 5.12
CA SER A 28 -33.07 2.73 6.38
C SER A 28 -31.96 3.69 6.80
N VAL A 29 -32.30 4.63 7.68
CA VAL A 29 -31.36 5.64 8.17
C VAL A 29 -30.15 4.99 8.85
N ASN A 30 -30.36 3.91 9.59
CA ASN A 30 -29.26 3.22 10.29
C ASN A 30 -28.35 2.47 9.29
N GLU A 31 -28.92 1.84 8.27
CA GLU A 31 -28.17 1.15 7.21
C GLU A 31 -27.29 2.13 6.45
N GLN A 32 -27.88 3.24 5.97
CA GLN A 32 -27.14 4.29 5.27
C GLN A 32 -26.01 4.88 6.13
N LYS A 33 -26.26 5.13 7.41
CA LYS A 33 -25.23 5.64 8.32
C LYS A 33 -24.10 4.63 8.51
N CYS A 34 -24.41 3.35 8.69
CA CYS A 34 -23.40 2.30 8.83
C CYS A 34 -22.57 2.18 7.55
N ASN A 35 -23.21 2.12 6.38
CA ASN A 35 -22.54 1.99 5.09
C ASN A 35 -21.57 3.16 4.82
N ASN A 36 -22.04 4.38 5.05
CA ASN A 36 -21.26 5.59 4.77
C ASN A 36 -19.94 5.68 5.55
N ILE A 37 -19.85 5.05 6.73
CA ILE A 37 -18.67 5.14 7.59
C ILE A 37 -17.86 3.85 7.63
N TYR A 38 -18.43 2.71 7.22
CA TYR A 38 -17.83 1.39 7.45
C TYR A 38 -16.43 1.30 6.81
N ASP A 39 -16.34 1.63 5.52
CA ASP A 39 -15.08 1.57 4.79
C ASP A 39 -14.03 2.52 5.37
N GLN A 40 -14.45 3.75 5.73
CA GLN A 40 -13.57 4.74 6.32
C GLN A 40 -13.01 4.24 7.67
N VAL A 41 -13.88 3.82 8.58
CA VAL A 41 -13.47 3.36 9.92
C VAL A 41 -12.65 2.08 9.84
N ARG A 42 -12.97 1.16 8.91
CA ARG A 42 -12.15 -0.03 8.65
C ARG A 42 -10.74 0.37 8.23
N ASP A 43 -10.63 1.26 7.25
CA ASP A 43 -9.34 1.66 6.69
C ASP A 43 -8.50 2.41 7.74
N GLU A 44 -9.12 3.31 8.52
CA GLU A 44 -8.49 3.96 9.66
C GLU A 44 -8.05 2.94 10.72
N THR A 45 -8.85 1.92 11.02
CA THR A 45 -8.49 0.87 11.99
C THR A 45 -7.30 0.03 11.51
N LEU A 46 -7.19 -0.24 10.20
CA LEU A 46 -6.03 -0.92 9.62
C LEU A 46 -4.75 -0.09 9.75
N VAL A 47 -4.86 1.23 9.61
CA VAL A 47 -3.71 2.17 9.67
C VAL A 47 -3.29 2.47 11.12
N ASP A 48 -4.25 2.68 12.02
CA ASP A 48 -4.03 3.04 13.45
C ASP A 48 -3.58 1.87 14.33
N GLY A 49 -3.22 0.73 13.74
CA GLY A 49 -2.72 -0.42 14.46
C GLY A 49 -1.35 -0.17 15.14
N PRO A 50 -0.58 -1.23 15.41
CA PRO A 50 0.82 -1.10 15.82
C PRO A 50 1.60 -0.15 14.89
N GLU A 51 2.72 0.39 15.35
CA GLU A 51 3.60 1.22 14.50
C GLU A 51 3.94 0.52 13.17
N LEU A 52 4.22 -0.78 13.27
CA LEU A 52 4.49 -1.67 12.13
C LEU A 52 3.23 -2.29 11.48
N GLY A 53 2.06 -1.77 11.82
CA GLY A 53 0.73 -2.22 11.46
C GLY A 53 0.39 -3.65 11.90
N TRP A 54 -0.82 -4.07 11.54
CA TRP A 54 -1.34 -5.39 11.90
C TRP A 54 -0.64 -6.50 11.10
N LYS A 55 -0.12 -7.52 11.77
CA LYS A 55 0.58 -8.65 11.14
C LYS A 55 -0.29 -9.39 10.14
N PHE A 56 -1.58 -9.59 10.44
CA PHE A 56 -2.50 -10.25 9.50
C PHE A 56 -2.71 -9.45 8.19
N ALA A 57 -2.52 -8.13 8.24
CA ALA A 57 -2.64 -7.24 7.10
C ALA A 57 -1.29 -6.87 6.46
N LYS A 58 -0.18 -7.22 7.12
CA LYS A 58 1.16 -6.93 6.65
C LYS A 58 1.54 -7.87 5.51
N ARG A 59 2.06 -7.29 4.43
CA ARG A 59 2.57 -8.03 3.28
C ARG A 59 3.86 -7.40 2.78
N THR A 60 4.85 -8.24 2.49
CA THR A 60 6.04 -7.82 1.76
C THR A 60 5.77 -7.90 0.26
N VAL A 61 6.05 -6.83 -0.45
CA VAL A 61 5.96 -6.74 -1.90
C VAL A 61 7.34 -6.46 -2.47
N HIS A 62 7.69 -7.23 -3.50
CA HIS A 62 8.91 -7.04 -4.27
C HIS A 62 8.59 -6.08 -5.42
N CYS A 63 9.16 -4.89 -5.39
CA CYS A 63 8.95 -3.85 -6.38
C CYS A 63 10.22 -3.70 -7.21
N ILE A 64 10.07 -3.83 -8.52
CA ILE A 64 11.15 -3.58 -9.47
C ILE A 64 11.24 -2.06 -9.71
N GLN A 65 12.45 -1.54 -9.88
CA GLN A 65 12.66 -0.19 -10.37
C GLN A 65 11.92 -0.01 -11.70
N ARG A 66 10.84 0.79 -11.70
CA ARG A 66 9.94 0.86 -12.86
C ARG A 66 10.46 1.74 -13.99
N GLU A 67 11.50 2.53 -13.73
CA GLU A 67 11.71 3.76 -14.50
C GLU A 67 12.90 3.74 -15.43
N SER A 68 13.53 2.60 -15.69
CA SER A 68 14.35 2.46 -16.90
C SER A 68 13.48 1.90 -18.02
N PHE A 69 13.24 2.70 -19.04
CA PHE A 69 12.42 2.33 -20.19
C PHE A 69 13.28 2.31 -21.46
N THR A 70 13.13 1.23 -22.25
CA THR A 70 13.78 1.10 -23.55
C THR A 70 13.07 2.02 -24.54
N ILE A 71 13.86 2.86 -25.22
CA ILE A 71 13.34 3.76 -26.24
C ILE A 71 13.14 2.97 -27.52
N THR A 72 11.98 3.13 -28.15
CA THR A 72 11.60 2.41 -29.38
C THR A 72 11.51 3.30 -30.60
N ALA A 73 11.42 4.63 -30.43
CA ALA A 73 11.50 5.59 -31.53
C ALA A 73 11.70 7.03 -31.01
N PHE A 74 12.28 7.89 -31.85
CA PHE A 74 12.23 9.34 -31.74
C PHE A 74 11.53 9.96 -32.95
N ALA A 75 10.75 11.02 -32.74
CA ALA A 75 10.10 11.77 -33.81
C ALA A 75 10.04 13.27 -33.49
N SER A 76 10.00 14.13 -34.51
CA SER A 76 9.81 15.57 -34.29
C SER A 76 8.42 15.84 -33.71
N ALA A 77 8.37 16.52 -32.57
CA ALA A 77 7.14 17.10 -32.01
C ALA A 77 6.97 18.56 -32.47
N SER A 78 8.08 19.30 -32.50
CA SER A 78 8.17 20.66 -33.05
C SER A 78 9.60 20.96 -33.51
N ALA A 79 9.87 22.20 -33.90
CA ALA A 79 11.21 22.66 -34.24
C ALA A 79 12.20 22.59 -33.05
N THR A 80 11.71 22.61 -31.80
CA THR A 80 12.54 22.64 -30.59
C THR A 80 12.26 21.50 -29.62
N THR A 81 11.37 20.57 -29.98
CA THR A 81 10.98 19.46 -29.11
C THR A 81 10.90 18.14 -29.88
N THR A 82 11.19 17.06 -29.17
CA THR A 82 11.24 15.70 -29.71
C THR A 82 10.29 14.80 -28.92
N THR A 83 9.47 14.04 -29.63
CA THR A 83 8.69 12.94 -29.06
C THR A 83 9.59 11.72 -28.93
N VAL A 84 9.63 11.15 -27.73
CA VAL A 84 10.28 9.89 -27.40
C VAL A 84 9.19 8.84 -27.21
N THR A 85 9.30 7.72 -27.90
CA THR A 85 8.40 6.57 -27.76
C THR A 85 9.04 5.54 -26.86
N ALA A 86 8.41 5.27 -25.71
CA ALA A 86 8.81 4.25 -24.75
C ALA A 86 7.63 3.98 -23.82
N THR A 87 7.42 2.75 -23.35
CA THR A 87 6.40 2.49 -22.32
C THR A 87 6.86 3.10 -20.99
N HIS A 88 6.11 4.07 -20.45
CA HIS A 88 6.54 4.83 -19.28
C HIS A 88 5.39 5.19 -18.33
N THR A 89 5.76 5.68 -17.16
CA THR A 89 4.86 6.24 -16.14
C THR A 89 5.20 7.69 -15.77
N LEU A 90 6.00 8.36 -16.60
CA LEU A 90 6.32 9.78 -16.47
C LEU A 90 5.08 10.68 -16.52
N LEU A 91 5.17 11.81 -15.87
CA LEU A 91 4.23 12.93 -15.92
C LEU A 91 4.89 14.15 -16.58
N ALA A 92 4.07 15.08 -17.07
CA ALA A 92 4.58 16.36 -17.55
C ALA A 92 5.23 17.12 -16.37
N GLY A 93 6.43 17.66 -16.59
CA GLY A 93 7.26 18.30 -15.57
C GLY A 93 8.32 17.38 -14.95
N ASP A 94 8.22 16.05 -15.11
CA ASP A 94 9.26 15.12 -14.65
C ASP A 94 10.59 15.39 -15.38
N ARG A 95 11.71 15.07 -14.72
CA ARG A 95 13.02 15.03 -15.37
C ARG A 95 13.34 13.61 -15.82
N VAL A 96 14.00 13.48 -16.97
CA VAL A 96 14.41 12.21 -17.56
C VAL A 96 15.85 12.30 -18.03
N VAL A 97 16.65 11.30 -17.70
CA VAL A 97 17.99 11.06 -18.25
C VAL A 97 17.86 10.11 -19.41
N ILE A 98 18.35 10.48 -20.58
CA ILE A 98 18.50 9.60 -21.74
C ILE A 98 19.97 9.22 -21.85
N ASP A 99 20.24 7.95 -22.11
CA ASP A 99 21.58 7.38 -22.25
C ASP A 99 21.59 6.29 -23.34
N GLY A 100 22.74 6.10 -23.97
CA GLY A 100 22.94 5.11 -25.03
C GLY A 100 22.41 5.52 -26.39
N THR A 101 22.27 6.82 -26.66
CA THR A 101 21.91 7.39 -27.97
C THR A 101 23.05 8.25 -28.52
N THR A 102 22.98 8.60 -29.80
CA THR A 102 24.00 9.42 -30.48
C THR A 102 23.77 10.92 -30.26
N SER A 103 22.51 11.35 -30.19
CA SER A 103 22.14 12.78 -30.24
C SER A 103 21.25 13.24 -29.10
N TYR A 104 20.79 12.33 -28.25
CA TYR A 104 19.81 12.64 -27.21
C TYR A 104 20.31 12.33 -25.81
N ASP A 105 21.58 11.96 -25.62
CA ASP A 105 22.12 11.71 -24.28
C ASP A 105 22.11 12.98 -23.43
N GLY A 106 21.63 12.86 -22.20
CA GLY A 106 21.52 13.99 -21.26
C GLY A 106 20.23 14.02 -20.46
N THR A 107 20.04 15.09 -19.70
CA THR A 107 18.88 15.28 -18.82
C THR A 107 17.91 16.29 -19.42
N TYR A 108 16.64 15.92 -19.52
CA TYR A 108 15.59 16.75 -20.11
C TYR A 108 14.39 16.86 -19.17
N VAL A 109 13.60 17.91 -19.36
CA VAL A 109 12.27 18.04 -18.75
C VAL A 109 11.23 17.51 -19.71
N VAL A 110 10.33 16.67 -19.21
CA VAL A 110 9.17 16.18 -19.95
C VAL A 110 8.16 17.33 -20.11
N VAL A 111 8.02 17.84 -21.32
CA VAL A 111 7.12 18.96 -21.65
C VAL A 111 5.67 18.54 -21.60
N SER A 112 5.37 17.38 -22.18
CA SER A 112 4.02 16.83 -22.26
C SER A 112 4.07 15.32 -22.42
N VAL A 113 3.03 14.65 -21.93
CA VAL A 113 2.82 13.21 -22.10
C VAL A 113 1.62 13.01 -23.01
N SER A 114 1.83 12.35 -24.14
CA SER A 114 0.77 12.12 -25.12
C SER A 114 -0.03 10.86 -24.80
N THR A 115 0.64 9.81 -24.31
CA THR A 115 0.07 8.51 -23.93
C THR A 115 0.98 7.83 -22.90
N THR A 116 0.66 6.62 -22.45
CA THR A 116 1.56 5.79 -21.63
C THR A 116 2.76 5.21 -22.41
N VAL A 117 2.86 5.52 -23.71
CA VAL A 117 3.93 5.03 -24.59
C VAL A 117 4.72 6.14 -25.26
N SER A 118 4.45 7.42 -24.95
CA SER A 118 5.17 8.53 -25.55
C SER A 118 5.13 9.82 -24.73
N PHE A 119 6.27 10.50 -24.68
CA PHE A 119 6.47 11.77 -24.00
C PHE A 119 7.32 12.72 -24.85
N VAL A 120 7.28 14.02 -24.56
CA VAL A 120 7.98 15.06 -25.32
C VAL A 120 9.06 15.71 -24.46
N ILE A 121 10.27 15.87 -25.01
CA ILE A 121 11.43 16.49 -24.35
C ILE A 121 11.87 17.78 -25.06
N THR A 122 12.59 18.65 -24.33
CA THR A 122 13.06 19.98 -24.79
C THR A 122 14.35 19.91 -25.62
N ILE A 123 14.35 19.16 -26.71
CA ILE A 123 15.46 19.13 -27.69
C ILE A 123 14.91 19.04 -29.12
N ALA A 124 15.57 19.69 -30.07
CA ALA A 124 15.22 19.59 -31.48
C ALA A 124 15.51 18.19 -32.02
N PHE A 125 14.61 17.66 -32.85
CA PHE A 125 14.77 16.36 -33.47
C PHE A 125 15.91 16.38 -34.49
N VAL A 126 16.83 15.40 -34.38
CA VAL A 126 17.96 15.23 -35.30
C VAL A 126 17.72 14.03 -36.21
N ALA A 127 17.54 12.85 -35.63
CA ALA A 127 17.26 11.59 -36.31
C ALA A 127 16.54 10.61 -35.36
N ASP A 128 15.99 9.53 -35.90
CA ASP A 128 15.50 8.42 -35.08
C ASP A 128 16.67 7.55 -34.62
N ASP A 129 16.83 7.39 -33.30
CA ASP A 129 17.92 6.62 -32.67
C ASP A 129 17.39 5.80 -31.48
N ALA A 130 16.58 4.79 -31.78
CA ALA A 130 15.93 3.91 -30.83
C ALA A 130 16.87 2.86 -30.19
N THR A 131 18.09 3.25 -29.83
CA THR A 131 19.08 2.34 -29.21
C THR A 131 19.28 2.55 -27.71
N GLY A 132 18.82 3.70 -27.20
CA GLY A 132 19.04 4.11 -25.81
C GLY A 132 17.96 3.68 -24.82
N THR A 133 18.21 4.06 -23.57
CA THR A 133 17.25 3.97 -22.47
C THR A 133 16.95 5.36 -21.93
N ALA A 134 15.76 5.52 -21.41
CA ALA A 134 15.39 6.73 -20.69
C ALA A 134 15.00 6.37 -19.26
N LYS A 135 15.43 7.21 -18.32
CA LYS A 135 15.36 6.99 -16.88
C LYS A 135 14.79 8.21 -16.18
N TRP A 136 13.75 8.05 -15.35
CA TRP A 136 13.30 9.17 -14.53
C TRP A 136 14.40 9.62 -13.56
N THR A 137 14.43 10.91 -13.25
CA THR A 137 15.31 11.48 -12.23
C THR A 137 14.65 12.70 -11.59
N SER A 138 15.19 13.16 -10.47
CA SER A 138 14.84 14.44 -9.85
C SER A 138 16.09 15.11 -9.28
N GLU A 139 15.94 16.32 -8.74
CA GLU A 139 17.07 17.03 -8.12
C GLU A 139 17.47 16.43 -6.76
N GLU A 140 16.53 15.80 -6.06
CA GLU A 140 16.71 15.29 -4.70
C GLU A 140 16.81 13.76 -4.63
N TYR A 141 16.19 13.05 -5.58
CA TYR A 141 16.09 11.58 -5.60
C TYR A 141 16.50 10.99 -6.95
N GLY A 142 17.36 9.98 -6.91
CA GLY A 142 17.81 9.22 -8.08
C GLY A 142 16.87 8.08 -8.50
N TYR A 143 16.05 7.56 -7.57
CA TYR A 143 15.25 6.35 -7.78
C TYR A 143 13.81 6.53 -7.32
N ARG A 144 12.91 5.84 -8.02
CA ARG A 144 11.47 5.85 -7.77
C ARG A 144 10.89 4.44 -7.98
N TYR A 145 10.17 3.96 -6.98
CA TYR A 145 9.54 2.63 -6.96
C TYR A 145 8.04 2.76 -6.80
N ALA A 146 7.26 2.06 -7.63
CA ALA A 146 5.80 2.10 -7.57
C ALA A 146 5.30 1.37 -6.32
N ILE A 147 4.46 2.03 -5.54
CA ILE A 147 3.76 1.45 -4.39
C ILE A 147 2.56 0.67 -4.95
N PRO A 148 2.43 -0.63 -4.66
CA PRO A 148 1.20 -1.37 -4.95
C PRO A 148 0.02 -0.76 -4.18
N THR A 149 -1.21 -1.11 -4.56
CA THR A 149 -2.40 -0.68 -3.81
C THR A 149 -2.29 -1.10 -2.34
N SER A 150 -2.00 -0.13 -1.48
CA SER A 150 -1.75 -0.31 -0.05
C SER A 150 -2.41 0.81 0.75
N LYS A 151 -2.52 0.64 2.08
CA LYS A 151 -3.00 1.67 2.99
C LYS A 151 -1.89 2.44 3.67
N LYS A 152 -0.72 1.82 3.83
CA LYS A 152 0.45 2.38 4.51
C LYS A 152 1.69 1.58 4.14
N ILE A 153 2.84 2.23 3.95
CA ILE A 153 4.14 1.56 3.95
C ILE A 153 4.68 1.57 5.38
N VAL A 154 5.15 0.41 5.82
CA VAL A 154 5.66 0.18 7.17
C VAL A 154 7.18 0.23 7.18
N ALA A 155 7.81 -0.39 6.19
CA ALA A 155 9.25 -0.41 6.04
C ALA A 155 9.60 -0.59 4.57
N THR A 156 10.75 -0.08 4.17
CA THR A 156 11.31 -0.30 2.84
C THR A 156 12.72 -0.83 3.01
N THR A 157 13.08 -1.88 2.27
CA THR A 157 14.41 -2.48 2.32
C THR A 157 14.97 -2.66 0.92
N VAL A 158 16.29 -2.53 0.79
CA VAL A 158 17.07 -2.65 -0.44
C VAL A 158 18.23 -3.58 -0.16
N GLY A 159 18.41 -4.64 -0.94
CA GLY A 159 19.42 -5.67 -0.66
C GLY A 159 19.33 -6.28 0.76
N GLY A 160 18.14 -6.23 1.40
CA GLY A 160 17.93 -6.67 2.78
C GLY A 160 18.32 -5.66 3.87
N ILE A 161 18.74 -4.45 3.50
CA ILE A 161 19.03 -3.35 4.42
C ILE A 161 17.83 -2.41 4.46
N GLU A 162 17.39 -2.02 5.64
CA GLU A 162 16.31 -1.05 5.81
C GLU A 162 16.73 0.34 5.33
N LEU A 163 15.91 0.93 4.46
CA LEU A 163 16.05 2.29 4.00
C LEU A 163 15.58 3.25 5.09
N THR A 164 16.48 4.13 5.49
CA THR A 164 16.16 5.24 6.41
C THR A 164 15.93 6.56 5.67
N ASP A 165 16.40 6.68 4.43
CA ASP A 165 16.29 7.86 3.58
C ASP A 165 15.40 7.57 2.36
N TRP A 166 14.10 7.63 2.60
CA TRP A 166 13.08 7.49 1.55
C TRP A 166 11.89 8.40 1.86
N VAL A 167 11.18 8.80 0.80
CA VAL A 167 9.98 9.64 0.91
C VAL A 167 8.84 9.03 0.10
N GLU A 168 7.65 9.04 0.67
CA GLU A 168 6.41 8.75 -0.06
C GLU A 168 5.98 9.96 -0.88
N TRP A 169 5.80 9.76 -2.18
CA TRP A 169 5.23 10.77 -3.06
C TRP A 169 4.15 10.16 -3.95
N GLY A 170 2.89 10.38 -3.57
CA GLY A 170 1.73 9.83 -4.27
C GLY A 170 1.73 8.31 -4.24
N VAL A 171 1.89 7.67 -5.41
CA VAL A 171 1.95 6.20 -5.56
C VAL A 171 3.37 5.68 -5.67
N TYR A 172 4.37 6.46 -5.21
CA TYR A 172 5.77 6.12 -5.35
C TYR A 172 6.56 6.29 -4.05
N VAL A 173 7.59 5.47 -3.88
CA VAL A 173 8.68 5.66 -2.93
C VAL A 173 9.87 6.21 -3.68
N LEU A 174 10.38 7.35 -3.22
CA LEU A 174 11.58 8.00 -3.74
C LEU A 174 12.76 7.73 -2.83
N THR A 175 13.94 7.43 -3.39
CA THR A 175 15.17 7.22 -2.62
C THR A 175 16.41 7.50 -3.48
N ASN A 176 17.56 7.67 -2.84
CA ASN A 176 18.86 7.80 -3.49
C ASN A 176 19.68 6.51 -3.49
N LEU A 177 19.21 5.45 -2.81
CA LEU A 177 19.93 4.20 -2.79
C LEU A 177 19.71 3.44 -4.10
N GLU A 178 20.81 3.19 -4.81
CA GLU A 178 20.81 2.46 -6.07
C GLU A 178 20.57 0.97 -5.85
N ASP A 179 19.43 0.49 -6.36
CA ASP A 179 19.19 -0.94 -6.57
C ASP A 179 18.15 -1.14 -7.67
N THR A 180 18.24 -2.30 -8.31
CA THR A 180 17.24 -2.81 -9.25
C THR A 180 15.92 -3.18 -8.58
N GLU A 181 15.96 -3.54 -7.28
CA GLU A 181 14.80 -4.03 -6.54
C GLU A 181 14.67 -3.40 -5.14
N VAL A 182 13.44 -3.12 -4.75
CA VAL A 182 13.05 -2.67 -3.41
C VAL A 182 12.02 -3.64 -2.85
N ASN A 183 12.20 -4.07 -1.61
CA ASN A 183 11.16 -4.77 -0.87
C ASN A 183 10.43 -3.77 0.02
N MET A 184 9.13 -3.63 -0.15
CA MET A 184 8.31 -2.82 0.74
C MET A 184 7.46 -3.72 1.62
N ASP A 185 7.48 -3.46 2.92
CA ASP A 185 6.50 -3.98 3.84
C ASP A 185 5.32 -3.01 3.87
N ILE A 186 4.15 -3.47 3.45
CA ILE A 186 2.93 -2.66 3.35
C ILE A 186 1.81 -3.21 4.22
N ILE A 187 0.88 -2.34 4.59
CA ILE A 187 -0.44 -2.73 5.11
C ILE A 187 -1.41 -2.82 3.94
N GLN A 188 -1.88 -4.03 3.67
CA GLN A 188 -2.82 -4.30 2.60
C GLN A 188 -4.22 -3.75 2.94
N ALA A 189 -4.90 -3.23 1.92
CA ALA A 189 -6.31 -2.85 1.97
C ALA A 189 -7.19 -4.12 1.99
N ILE A 190 -7.30 -4.77 3.15
CA ILE A 190 -8.15 -5.96 3.30
C ILE A 190 -9.60 -5.50 3.43
N THR A 191 -10.43 -5.89 2.47
CA THR A 191 -11.89 -5.65 2.49
C THR A 191 -12.67 -6.87 2.93
N THR A 192 -12.13 -8.08 2.74
CA THR A 192 -12.82 -9.33 3.07
C THR A 192 -12.90 -9.56 4.59
N VAL A 193 -14.10 -9.43 5.16
CA VAL A 193 -14.36 -9.57 6.61
C VAL A 193 -13.92 -10.91 7.19
N THR A 194 -13.97 -11.99 6.41
CA THR A 194 -13.56 -13.33 6.88
C THR A 194 -12.06 -13.44 7.17
N LEU A 195 -11.25 -12.50 6.66
CA LEU A 195 -9.82 -12.42 6.94
C LEU A 195 -9.52 -11.64 8.24
N PHE A 196 -10.51 -10.96 8.81
CA PHE A 196 -10.31 -10.18 10.04
C PHE A 196 -10.24 -11.09 11.26
N PRO A 197 -9.14 -11.02 12.04
CA PRO A 197 -9.08 -11.74 13.29
C PRO A 197 -10.03 -11.09 14.31
N GLU A 198 -10.53 -11.91 15.24
CA GLU A 198 -11.51 -11.47 16.26
C GLU A 198 -11.07 -10.23 17.06
N HIS A 199 -9.79 -10.15 17.42
CA HIS A 199 -9.26 -9.02 18.16
C HIS A 199 -9.29 -7.71 17.36
N PHE A 200 -9.08 -7.77 16.04
CA PHE A 200 -9.23 -6.62 15.15
C PHE A 200 -10.70 -6.24 15.03
N VAL A 201 -11.60 -7.22 14.81
CA VAL A 201 -13.05 -6.98 14.76
C VAL A 201 -13.54 -6.27 16.02
N LYS A 202 -13.02 -6.62 17.20
CA LYS A 202 -13.38 -5.96 18.45
C LYS A 202 -13.00 -4.47 18.48
N VAL A 203 -11.82 -4.12 17.97
CA VAL A 203 -11.36 -2.73 17.86
C VAL A 203 -12.19 -1.98 16.83
N LEU A 204 -12.44 -2.59 15.68
CA LEU A 204 -13.27 -2.03 14.61
C LEU A 204 -14.68 -1.72 15.10
N VAL A 205 -15.33 -2.65 15.81
CA VAL A 205 -16.67 -2.45 16.41
C VAL A 205 -16.69 -1.28 17.38
N LEU A 206 -15.65 -1.09 18.20
CA LEU A 206 -15.59 0.02 19.15
C LEU A 206 -15.43 1.36 18.44
N LYS A 207 -14.54 1.45 17.44
CA LYS A 207 -14.37 2.66 16.62
C LYS A 207 -15.65 3.01 15.85
N MET A 208 -16.28 2.01 15.24
CA MET A 208 -17.57 2.20 14.58
C MET A 208 -18.64 2.71 15.54
N ALA A 209 -18.73 2.13 16.75
CA ALA A 209 -19.69 2.58 17.75
C ALA A 209 -19.46 4.04 18.18
N ILE A 210 -18.20 4.49 18.26
CA ILE A 210 -17.84 5.89 18.56
C ILE A 210 -18.37 6.84 17.48
N GLU A 211 -18.07 6.56 16.21
CA GLU A 211 -18.50 7.40 15.07
C GLU A 211 -20.04 7.40 14.90
N LEU A 212 -20.68 6.24 15.06
CA LEU A 212 -22.13 6.15 15.04
C LEU A 212 -22.76 6.91 16.20
N HIS A 213 -22.22 6.82 17.42
CA HIS A 213 -22.76 7.59 18.55
C HIS A 213 -22.69 9.10 18.32
N TYR A 214 -21.57 9.58 17.81
CA TYR A 214 -21.39 10.98 17.49
C TYR A 214 -22.43 11.46 16.46
N SER A 215 -22.68 10.67 15.41
CA SER A 215 -23.62 11.02 14.34
C SER A 215 -25.10 10.74 14.65
N MET A 216 -25.42 9.91 15.65
CA MET A 216 -26.80 9.49 15.95
C MET A 216 -27.36 10.12 17.21
N THR A 217 -26.66 10.04 18.35
CA THR A 217 -27.21 10.41 19.66
C THR A 217 -26.60 11.69 20.22
N GLN A 218 -25.41 12.10 19.74
CA GLN A 218 -24.66 13.25 20.24
C GLN A 218 -24.39 13.18 21.77
N ASP A 219 -24.38 11.97 22.34
CA ASP A 219 -24.13 11.76 23.78
C ASP A 219 -22.63 11.63 24.04
N LEU A 220 -22.03 12.73 24.49
CA LEU A 220 -20.60 12.80 24.79
C LEU A 220 -20.16 11.86 25.92
N ASN A 221 -21.05 11.50 26.86
CA ASN A 221 -20.67 10.60 27.95
C ASN A 221 -20.57 9.16 27.46
N ALA A 222 -21.49 8.74 26.60
CA ALA A 222 -21.44 7.43 25.96
C ALA A 222 -20.18 7.30 25.07
N VAL A 223 -19.86 8.34 24.29
CA VAL A 223 -18.64 8.39 23.47
C VAL A 223 -17.38 8.23 24.32
N LYS A 224 -17.23 8.99 25.41
CA LYS A 224 -16.07 8.89 26.31
C LYS A 224 -15.91 7.50 26.92
N GLN A 225 -17.02 6.83 27.25
CA GLN A 225 -16.96 5.47 27.78
C GLN A 225 -16.47 4.48 26.70
N LEU A 226 -16.88 4.65 25.44
CA LEU A 226 -16.43 3.82 24.33
C LEU A 226 -14.96 4.09 23.99
N GLU A 227 -14.50 5.33 24.04
CA GLU A 227 -13.08 5.69 23.90
C GLU A 227 -12.25 4.99 24.98
N PHE A 228 -12.69 5.03 26.24
CA PHE A 228 -12.01 4.32 27.33
C PHE A 228 -11.96 2.79 27.09
N ASP A 229 -13.04 2.20 26.59
CA ASP A 229 -13.09 0.78 26.24
C ASP A 229 -12.15 0.46 25.07
N LEU A 230 -12.05 1.35 24.08
CA LEU A 230 -11.14 1.25 22.94
C LEU A 230 -9.68 1.31 23.40
N ASP A 231 -9.31 2.27 24.25
CA ASP A 231 -7.98 2.41 24.83
C ASP A 231 -7.55 1.16 25.60
N ARG A 232 -8.50 0.47 26.25
CA ARG A 232 -8.23 -0.79 26.94
C ARG A 232 -8.16 -2.00 25.99
N ALA A 233 -8.90 -1.97 24.89
CA ALA A 233 -8.96 -3.05 23.92
C ALA A 233 -7.76 -3.04 22.96
N MET A 234 -7.29 -1.87 22.55
CA MET A 234 -6.24 -1.71 21.54
C MET A 234 -4.93 -2.41 21.93
N PRO A 235 -4.31 -2.18 23.11
CA PRO A 235 -3.06 -2.85 23.47
C PRO A 235 -3.20 -4.37 23.56
N LYS A 236 -4.38 -4.87 23.94
CA LYS A 236 -4.65 -6.31 23.99
C LYS A 236 -4.76 -6.90 22.59
N ALA A 237 -5.41 -6.19 21.67
CA ALA A 237 -5.53 -6.62 20.29
C ALA A 237 -4.15 -6.66 19.61
N ILE A 238 -3.32 -5.63 19.83
CA ILE A 238 -1.92 -5.58 19.39
C ILE A 238 -1.15 -6.79 19.93
N ALA A 239 -1.19 -7.04 21.24
CA ALA A 239 -0.49 -8.17 21.84
C ALA A 239 -0.98 -9.54 21.32
N MET A 240 -2.27 -9.67 20.99
CA MET A 240 -2.83 -10.90 20.42
C MET A 240 -2.39 -11.13 18.97
N ASP A 241 -2.37 -10.06 18.16
CA ASP A 241 -1.84 -10.09 16.80
C ASP A 241 -0.36 -10.48 16.80
N GLU A 242 0.42 -9.90 17.73
CA GLU A 242 1.85 -10.16 17.83
C GLU A 242 2.19 -11.62 18.17
N ARG A 243 1.39 -12.26 19.03
CA ARG A 243 1.61 -13.65 19.47
C ARG A 243 1.44 -14.68 18.35
N LYS A 244 0.68 -14.37 17.30
CA LYS A 244 0.49 -15.27 16.15
C LYS A 244 1.71 -15.22 15.24
N LYS A 245 2.84 -15.76 15.68
CA LYS A 245 4.03 -15.96 14.83
C LYS A 245 4.01 -17.37 14.26
N PHE A 246 3.88 -17.50 12.94
CA PHE A 246 4.28 -18.72 12.27
C PHE A 246 5.81 -18.78 12.31
N VAL A 247 6.37 -19.70 13.11
CA VAL A 247 7.80 -20.01 13.06
C VAL A 247 7.94 -21.11 12.01
N LYS A 248 8.45 -20.75 10.83
CA LYS A 248 8.91 -21.78 9.89
C LYS A 248 10.16 -22.39 10.53
N GLU A 249 10.05 -23.61 11.03
CA GLU A 249 11.21 -24.35 11.53
C GLU A 249 12.21 -24.49 10.39
N SER A 250 13.40 -23.91 10.54
CA SER A 250 14.49 -24.02 9.57
C SER A 250 15.31 -25.30 9.75
N SER A 251 14.95 -26.15 10.73
CA SER A 251 15.67 -27.38 11.04
C SER A 251 14.99 -28.58 10.38
N SER A 252 15.67 -29.22 9.42
CA SER A 252 15.31 -30.56 8.93
C SER A 252 15.64 -31.67 9.94
N SER A 253 16.18 -31.35 11.12
CA SER A 253 16.70 -32.35 12.07
C SER A 253 15.69 -33.42 12.47
N TRP A 254 14.40 -33.10 12.53
CA TRP A 254 13.36 -34.10 12.82
C TRP A 254 13.07 -35.04 11.64
N VAL A 255 13.21 -34.55 10.40
CA VAL A 255 13.11 -35.36 9.18
C VAL A 255 14.34 -36.29 9.09
N ASP A 256 15.53 -35.77 9.39
CA ASP A 256 16.77 -36.55 9.32
C ASP A 256 16.84 -37.65 10.41
N ILE A 257 16.28 -37.41 11.61
CA ILE A 257 16.21 -38.43 12.69
C ILE A 257 15.14 -39.50 12.38
N GLY A 258 14.01 -39.12 11.75
CA GLY A 258 12.92 -40.04 11.42
C GLY A 258 13.23 -41.03 10.28
N HIS A 259 14.25 -40.75 9.46
CA HIS A 259 14.66 -41.58 8.33
C HIS A 259 15.83 -42.53 8.62
N THR A 260 16.31 -42.60 9.87
CA THR A 260 17.28 -43.63 10.28
C THR A 260 16.57 -44.98 10.35
N GLN A 261 16.50 -45.69 9.22
CA GLN A 261 16.11 -47.10 9.21
C GLN A 261 17.18 -47.90 9.97
N GLU A 262 16.80 -48.50 11.09
CA GLU A 262 17.55 -49.60 11.70
C GLU A 262 17.71 -50.70 10.65
N ILE A 263 18.93 -50.86 10.12
CA ILE A 263 19.30 -52.08 9.43
C ILE A 263 19.44 -53.12 10.54
N ILE A 264 18.39 -53.92 10.72
CA ILE A 264 18.45 -55.12 11.56
C ILE A 264 19.25 -56.15 10.75
N GLU A 265 20.48 -56.44 11.21
CA GLU A 265 21.31 -57.56 10.72
C GLU A 265 20.71 -58.93 11.08
#